data_AF-A0A834FPY3-F1
#
_entry.id   AF-A0A834FPY3-F1
#
_cell.length_a   1.000
_cell.length_b   1.000
_cell.length_c   1.000
_cell.angle_alpha   90.00
_cell.angle_beta   90.00
_cell.angle_gamma   90.00
#
_symmetry.space_group_name_H-M   'P 1'
#
loop_
_entity.id
_entity.type
_entity.pdbx_description
1 polymer ?
#
loop_
_entity_poly.entity_id
_entity_poly.type
_entity_poly.pdbx_seq_one_letter_code
_entity_poly.pdbx_strand_id
1 'polypeptide(L)'
;MPVLFQNAALLLLLLSCGPASAADDCDLPLKVDRHDLHQLSDVRWVLVEAFTDYPAGQDILRNASSSTVEMKHNGDNKTFLITETIKK
;
A
#
# COMPACT_ATOMS: atom_id res chain seq x y z
N MET A 1 -21.80 -45.22 -10.42
CA MET A 1 -21.64 -43.96 -11.16
C MET A 1 -21.75 -42.66 -10.35
N PRO A 2 -22.36 -42.55 -9.15
CA PRO A 2 -22.46 -41.24 -8.48
C PRO A 2 -21.16 -40.77 -7.79
N VAL A 3 -20.32 -41.72 -7.36
CA VAL A 3 -19.07 -41.45 -6.61
C VAL A 3 -18.00 -40.77 -7.47
N LEU A 4 -17.95 -41.07 -8.77
CA LEU A 4 -17.01 -40.45 -9.71
C LEU A 4 -17.32 -38.98 -9.96
N PHE A 5 -18.60 -38.61 -10.04
CA PHE A 5 -19.03 -37.22 -10.19
C PHE A 5 -18.75 -36.39 -8.93
N GLN A 6 -18.95 -36.96 -7.74
CA GLN A 6 -18.70 -36.28 -6.48
C GLN A 6 -17.21 -35.99 -6.27
N ASN A 7 -16.34 -36.95 -6.60
CA ASN A 7 -14.89 -36.76 -6.52
C ASN A 7 -14.38 -35.77 -7.56
N ALA A 8 -14.95 -35.78 -8.77
CA ALA A 8 -14.63 -34.80 -9.81
C ALA A 8 -15.04 -33.37 -9.40
N ALA A 9 -16.23 -33.21 -8.79
CA ALA A 9 -16.69 -31.91 -8.30
C ALA A 9 -15.82 -31.37 -7.16
N LEU A 10 -15.38 -32.23 -6.24
CA LEU A 10 -14.45 -31.85 -5.16
C LEU A 10 -13.07 -31.44 -5.70
N LEU A 11 -12.55 -32.13 -6.71
CA LEU A 11 -11.29 -31.78 -7.37
C LEU A 11 -11.39 -30.43 -8.09
N LEU A 12 -12.53 -30.15 -8.75
CA LEU A 12 -12.79 -28.86 -9.41
C LEU A 12 -12.89 -27.70 -8.41
N LEU A 13 -13.49 -27.92 -7.24
CA LEU A 13 -13.54 -26.94 -6.14
C LEU A 13 -12.14 -26.63 -5.59
N LEU A 14 -11.29 -27.64 -5.42
CA LEU A 14 -9.91 -27.47 -4.96
C LEU A 14 -9.03 -26.73 -5.98
N LEU A 15 -9.25 -26.97 -7.28
CA LEU A 15 -8.54 -26.28 -8.37
C LEU A 15 -8.99 -24.81 -8.54
N SER A 16 -10.22 -24.47 -8.13
CA SER A 16 -10.71 -23.08 -8.11
C SER A 16 -10.21 -22.24 -6.92
N CYS A 17 -9.54 -22.89 -5.96
CA CYS A 17 -8.94 -22.26 -4.78
C CYS A 17 -7.41 -22.22 -4.92
N GLY A 18 -6.90 -21.87 -6.10
CA GLY A 18 -5.55 -21.32 -6.18
C GLY A 18 -5.64 -19.88 -5.70
N PRO A 19 -4.88 -19.43 -4.68
CA PRO A 19 -4.66 -18.01 -4.53
C PRO A 19 -3.86 -17.62 -5.79
N ALA A 20 -4.55 -17.11 -6.81
CA ALA A 20 -3.91 -16.12 -7.66
C ALA A 20 -3.56 -15.00 -6.68
N SER A 21 -2.33 -15.05 -6.16
CA SER A 21 -1.81 -14.02 -5.29
C SER A 21 -1.97 -12.73 -6.08
N ALA A 22 -2.89 -11.87 -5.66
CA ALA A 22 -3.10 -10.56 -6.29
C ALA A 22 -1.81 -9.69 -6.27
N ALA A 23 -0.74 -10.18 -5.64
CA ALA A 23 0.58 -9.57 -5.61
C ALA A 23 1.40 -9.76 -6.91
N ASP A 24 1.03 -10.68 -7.81
CA ASP A 24 1.87 -10.98 -8.99
C ASP A 24 1.76 -9.93 -10.11
N ASP A 25 0.84 -8.95 -10.02
CA ASP A 25 0.62 -7.93 -11.06
C ASP A 25 0.38 -6.52 -10.50
N CYS A 26 1.08 -6.17 -9.41
CA CYS A 26 1.17 -4.77 -9.01
C CYS A 26 2.17 -4.07 -9.94
N ASP A 27 1.69 -3.32 -10.93
CA ASP A 27 2.50 -2.40 -11.76
C ASP A 27 2.97 -1.21 -10.90
N LEU A 28 3.81 -1.51 -9.92
CA LEU A 28 4.36 -0.52 -9.00
C LEU A 28 5.29 0.39 -9.80
N PRO A 29 5.14 1.72 -9.68
CA PRO A 29 6.00 2.63 -10.38
C PRO A 29 7.46 2.39 -10.00
N LEU A 30 8.35 2.61 -10.96
CA LEU A 30 9.79 2.57 -10.77
C LEU A 30 10.20 3.44 -9.58
N LYS A 31 11.29 3.03 -8.91
CA LYS A 31 11.87 3.80 -7.81
C LYS A 31 12.09 5.25 -8.25
N VAL A 32 11.64 6.19 -7.44
CA VAL A 32 11.84 7.62 -7.65
C VAL A 32 13.34 7.90 -7.74
N ASP A 33 13.77 8.53 -8.83
CA ASP A 33 15.17 8.93 -8.97
C ASP A 33 15.46 10.15 -8.08
N ARG A 34 16.70 10.24 -7.61
CA ARG A 34 17.14 11.34 -6.75
C ARG A 34 16.95 12.70 -7.43
N HIS A 35 17.09 12.79 -8.75
CA HIS A 35 16.87 14.04 -9.46
C HIS A 35 15.41 14.51 -9.41
N ASP A 36 14.44 13.61 -9.23
CA ASP A 36 13.02 13.93 -9.18
C ASP A 36 12.49 14.19 -7.77
N LEU A 37 13.28 13.92 -6.72
CA LEU A 37 12.84 14.10 -5.34
C LEU A 37 12.43 15.54 -5.00
N HIS A 38 12.99 16.55 -5.69
CA HIS A 38 12.59 17.94 -5.50
C HIS A 38 11.11 18.18 -5.86
N GLN A 39 10.56 17.41 -6.81
CA GLN A 39 9.14 17.46 -7.18
C GLN A 39 8.24 17.01 -6.03
N LEU A 40 8.77 16.17 -5.12
CA LEU A 40 8.05 15.70 -3.94
C LEU A 40 8.19 16.66 -2.75
N SER A 41 9.31 17.38 -2.63
CA SER A 41 9.58 18.28 -1.50
C SER A 41 8.95 19.66 -1.64
N ASP A 42 8.77 20.16 -2.86
CA ASP A 42 8.32 21.55 -3.06
C ASP A 42 6.79 21.68 -3.10
N VAL A 43 6.08 20.64 -2.66
CA VAL A 43 4.62 20.55 -2.67
C VAL A 43 4.06 20.09 -1.34
N ARG A 44 2.75 20.28 -1.18
CA ARG A 44 1.99 19.88 -0.01
C ARG A 44 1.14 18.66 -0.34
N TRP A 45 1.33 17.59 0.41
CA TRP A 45 0.62 16.32 0.24
C TRP A 45 -0.57 16.24 1.19
N VAL A 46 -1.62 15.56 0.76
CA VAL A 46 -2.77 15.24 1.61
C VAL A 46 -2.88 13.73 1.70
N LEU A 47 -3.00 13.20 2.92
CA LEU A 47 -3.37 11.81 3.13
C LEU A 47 -4.85 11.64 2.78
N VAL A 48 -5.09 10.97 1.66
CA VAL A 48 -6.45 10.66 1.18
C VAL A 48 -6.92 9.33 1.75
N GLU A 49 -6.09 8.29 1.64
CA GLU A 49 -6.43 6.94 2.06
C GLU A 49 -5.17 6.10 2.30
N ALA A 50 -5.29 5.10 3.18
CA ALA A 50 -4.23 4.14 3.45
C ALA A 50 -4.84 2.79 3.82
N PHE A 51 -4.15 1.71 3.44
CA PHE A 51 -4.55 0.34 3.73
C PHE A 51 -3.35 -0.45 4.23
N THR A 52 -3.59 -1.45 5.06
CA THR A 52 -2.54 -2.33 5.56
C THR A 52 -3.12 -3.67 6.01
N ASP A 53 -2.43 -4.75 5.67
CA ASP A 53 -2.67 -6.09 6.18
C ASP A 53 -1.90 -6.36 7.50
N TYR A 54 -1.00 -5.45 7.89
CA TYR A 54 -0.21 -5.54 9.12
C TYR A 54 -1.05 -5.14 10.35
N PRO A 55 -1.22 -6.01 11.36
CA PRO A 55 -2.13 -5.73 12.49
C PRO A 55 -1.86 -4.41 13.23
N ALA A 56 -0.60 -4.11 13.54
CA ALA A 56 -0.28 -2.84 14.21
C ALA A 56 -0.52 -1.62 13.30
N GLY A 57 -0.44 -1.79 11.98
CA GLY A 57 -0.85 -0.76 11.02
C GLY A 57 -2.35 -0.50 11.08
N GLN A 58 -3.17 -1.55 11.22
CA GLN A 58 -4.62 -1.40 11.34
C GLN A 58 -5.02 -0.59 12.58
N ASP A 59 -4.32 -0.81 13.71
CA ASP A 59 -4.53 -0.04 14.93
C ASP A 59 -4.19 1.45 14.76
N ILE A 60 -3.13 1.76 14.02
CA ILE A 60 -2.74 3.14 13.67
C ILE A 60 -3.82 3.77 12.78
N LEU A 61 -4.22 3.07 11.71
CA LEU A 61 -5.17 3.60 10.73
C LEU A 61 -6.58 3.79 11.29
N ARG A 62 -7.00 2.97 12.27
CA ARG A 62 -8.33 3.09 12.90
C ARG A 62 -8.59 4.47 13.50
N ASN A 63 -7.54 5.13 13.98
CA ASN A 63 -7.62 6.46 14.59
C ASN A 63 -6.99 7.56 13.72
N ALA A 64 -6.54 7.21 12.51
CA ALA A 64 -5.96 8.17 11.59
C ALA A 64 -7.05 9.08 11.03
N SER A 65 -6.80 10.39 11.07
CA SER A 65 -7.61 11.38 10.36
C SER A 65 -6.86 11.84 9.12
N SER A 66 -7.56 12.49 8.18
CA SER A 66 -6.87 13.12 7.07
C SER A 66 -5.84 14.11 7.60
N SER A 67 -4.65 14.05 7.03
CA SER A 67 -3.54 14.91 7.39
C SER A 67 -2.93 15.54 6.16
N THR A 68 -2.12 16.55 6.40
CA THR A 68 -1.37 17.24 5.37
C THR A 68 0.10 17.15 5.71
N VAL A 69 0.92 16.78 4.73
CA VAL A 69 2.34 16.53 4.90
C VAL A 69 3.15 17.47 4.01
N GLU A 70 4.16 18.09 4.59
CA GLU A 70 5.17 18.87 3.88
C GLU A 70 6.54 18.22 4.09
N MET A 71 7.34 18.17 3.03
CA MET A 71 8.65 17.53 3.02
C MET A 71 9.69 18.58 2.63
N LYS A 72 10.71 18.82 3.44
CA LYS A 72 11.75 19.81 3.12
C LYS A 72 13.12 19.16 3.12
N HIS A 73 13.95 19.47 2.14
CA HIS A 73 15.35 19.07 2.17
C HIS A 73 16.01 19.61 3.42
N ASN A 74 16.69 18.73 4.14
CA ASN A 74 17.58 19.15 5.21
C ASN A 74 18.90 19.65 4.60
N GLY A 75 19.60 20.55 5.28
CA GLY A 75 20.83 21.17 4.77
C GLY A 75 21.99 20.20 4.48
N ASP A 76 21.82 18.91 4.81
CA ASP A 76 22.77 17.83 4.54
C ASP A 76 22.59 17.18 3.15
N ASN A 77 21.55 17.56 2.38
CA ASN A 77 21.17 17.00 1.07
C ASN A 77 20.99 15.46 1.05
N LYS A 78 20.80 14.85 2.22
CA LYS A 78 20.65 13.40 2.40
C LYS A 78 19.33 13.05 3.08
N THR A 79 18.85 13.94 3.94
CA THR A 79 17.64 13.73 4.72
C THR A 79 16.57 14.76 4.39
N PHE A 80 15.34 14.40 4.74
CA PHE A 80 14.20 15.29 4.64
C PHE A 80 13.58 15.49 6.00
N LEU A 81 13.20 16.73 6.29
CA LEU A 81 12.30 17.06 7.38
C LEU A 81 10.87 16.87 6.88
N ILE A 82 10.13 15.95 7.50
CA ILE A 82 8.72 15.73 7.23
C ILE A 82 7.92 16.36 8.36
N THR A 83 7.02 17.27 8.02
CA THR A 83 6.09 17.90 8.97
C THR A 83 4.67 17.49 8.63
N GLU A 84 3.99 16.84 9.57
CA GLU A 84 2.59 16.44 9.44
C GLU A 84 1.69 17.36 10.25
N THR A 85 0.57 17.78 9.64
CA THR A 85 -0.52 18.50 10.31
C THR A 85 -1.79 17.69 10.19
N ILE A 86 -2.29 17.18 11.32
CA ILE A 86 -3.53 16.40 11.39
C ILE A 86 -4.71 17.35 11.33
N LYS A 87 -5.67 17.09 10.45
CA LYS A 87 -6.96 17.80 10.48
C LYS A 87 -7.86 17.11 11.50
N LYS A 88 -8.26 17.87 12.52
CA LYS A 88 -9.21 17.43 13.55
C LYS A 88 -10.65 17.62 13.09
#